data_AF-A0A5J6QR59-F1
#
_entry.id   AF-A0A5J6QR59-F1
#
_cell.length_a   1.000
_cell.length_b   1.000
_cell.length_c   1.000
_cell.angle_alpha   90.00
_cell.angle_beta   90.00
_cell.angle_gamma   90.00
#
_symmetry.space_group_name_H-M   'P 1'
#
loop_
_entity.id
_entity.type
_entity.pdbx_description
1 polymer ?
#
loop_
_entity_poly.entity_id
_entity_poly.type
_entity_poly.pdbx_seq_one_letter_code
_entity_poly.pdbx_strand_id
1 'polypeptide(L)'
;MTQKTARLSLRITPEDKRSIRQKAKDLRLSVADWLIRAALDREILPPRSVWDRQSINQLSRIGNNLNQLAYSANMGLLVDDAALRDIALELRALRGQLDDR
;
A
#
# COMPACT_ATOMS: atom_id res chain seq x y z
N MET A 1 -16.24 3.32 -12.66
CA MET A 1 -15.44 2.08 -12.48
C MET A 1 -16.37 0.90 -12.72
N THR A 2 -16.11 0.07 -13.75
CA THR A 2 -16.89 -1.16 -14.01
C THR A 2 -16.54 -2.21 -12.97
N GLN A 3 -17.53 -2.77 -12.27
CA GLN A 3 -17.28 -3.83 -11.29
C GLN A 3 -16.83 -5.13 -11.98
N LYS A 4 -15.84 -5.81 -11.40
CA LYS A 4 -15.40 -7.14 -11.86
C LYS A 4 -16.39 -8.20 -11.35
N THR A 5 -17.35 -8.61 -12.20
CA THR A 5 -18.42 -9.55 -11.83
C THR A 5 -18.15 -11.00 -12.26
N ALA A 6 -17.27 -11.23 -13.22
CA ALA A 6 -16.94 -12.55 -13.75
C ALA A 6 -15.86 -13.26 -12.91
N ARG A 7 -15.97 -14.59 -12.79
CA ARG A 7 -14.96 -15.45 -12.14
C ARG A 7 -14.26 -16.33 -13.17
N LEU A 8 -12.94 -16.48 -13.02
CA LEU A 8 -12.11 -17.38 -13.82
C LEU A 8 -11.43 -18.39 -12.88
N SER A 9 -11.72 -19.69 -13.08
CA SER A 9 -11.15 -20.79 -12.28
C SER A 9 -10.32 -21.69 -13.17
N LEU A 10 -9.07 -21.97 -12.78
CA LEU A 10 -8.10 -22.74 -13.57
C LEU A 10 -7.51 -23.87 -12.73
N ARG A 11 -7.40 -25.06 -13.33
CA ARG A 11 -6.57 -26.16 -12.80
C ARG A 11 -5.18 -26.03 -13.40
N ILE A 12 -4.17 -25.96 -12.54
CA ILE A 12 -2.77 -25.81 -12.92
C ILE A 12 -1.93 -26.72 -12.05
N THR A 13 -0.71 -27.00 -12.50
CA THR A 13 0.24 -27.76 -11.68
C THR A 13 0.70 -26.94 -10.47
N PRO A 14 1.16 -27.58 -9.38
CA PRO A 14 1.75 -26.88 -8.25
C PRO A 14 3.01 -26.08 -8.62
N GLU A 15 3.73 -26.50 -9.66
CA GLU A 15 4.91 -25.81 -10.18
C GLU A 15 4.53 -24.52 -10.89
N ASP A 16 3.56 -24.57 -11.81
CA ASP A 16 3.04 -23.38 -12.48
C ASP A 16 2.49 -22.37 -11.48
N LYS A 17 1.78 -22.86 -10.44
CA LYS A 17 1.27 -22.02 -9.37
C LYS A 17 2.39 -21.27 -8.62
N ARG A 18 3.54 -21.92 -8.41
CA ARG A 18 4.71 -21.28 -7.79
C ARG A 18 5.34 -20.25 -8.72
N SER A 19 5.54 -20.60 -9.98
CA SER A 19 6.10 -19.70 -11.00
C SER A 19 5.25 -18.44 -11.19
N ILE A 20 3.92 -18.59 -11.29
CA ILE A 20 2.98 -17.46 -11.41
C ILE A 20 3.05 -16.56 -10.18
N ARG A 21 3.10 -17.14 -8.97
CA ARG A 21 3.23 -16.37 -7.72
C ARG A 21 4.53 -15.57 -7.67
N GLN A 22 5.63 -16.17 -8.09
CA GLN A 22 6.93 -15.49 -8.09
C GLN A 22 6.93 -14.31 -9.06
N LYS A 23 6.49 -14.52 -10.30
CA LYS A 23 6.39 -13.46 -11.32
C LYS A 23 5.49 -12.30 -10.87
N ALA A 24 4.36 -12.61 -10.22
CA ALA A 24 3.48 -11.58 -9.65
C ALA A 24 4.16 -10.81 -8.50
N LYS A 25 4.89 -11.52 -7.62
CA LYS A 25 5.62 -10.93 -6.49
C LYS A 25 6.74 -10.00 -6.94
N ASP A 26 7.51 -10.40 -7.95
CA ASP A 26 8.61 -9.61 -8.51
C ASP A 26 8.13 -8.24 -9.00
N LEU A 27 6.91 -8.18 -9.50
CA LEU A 27 6.26 -6.97 -10.02
C LEU A 27 5.32 -6.29 -9.02
N ARG A 28 5.26 -6.79 -7.77
CA ARG A 28 4.37 -6.31 -6.70
C ARG A 28 2.89 -6.30 -7.09
N LEU A 29 2.46 -7.26 -7.89
CA LEU A 29 1.08 -7.44 -8.33
C LEU A 29 0.42 -8.60 -7.58
N SER A 30 -0.90 -8.56 -7.45
CA SER A 30 -1.64 -9.76 -7.07
C SER A 30 -1.55 -10.80 -8.19
N VAL A 31 -1.63 -12.08 -7.85
CA VAL A 31 -1.62 -13.17 -8.84
C VAL A 31 -2.69 -12.96 -9.91
N ALA A 32 -3.89 -12.53 -9.51
CA ALA A 32 -4.99 -12.27 -10.44
C ALA A 32 -4.70 -11.09 -11.38
N ASP A 33 -4.18 -9.97 -10.86
CA ASP A 33 -3.84 -8.82 -11.71
C ASP A 33 -2.68 -9.13 -12.66
N TRP A 34 -1.68 -9.87 -12.20
CA TRP A 34 -0.58 -10.32 -13.04
C TRP A 34 -1.09 -11.23 -14.17
N LEU A 35 -1.94 -12.21 -13.87
CA LEU A 35 -2.54 -13.12 -14.85
C LEU A 35 -3.38 -12.39 -15.90
N ILE A 36 -4.22 -11.44 -15.47
CA ILE A 36 -5.06 -10.66 -16.39
C ILE A 36 -4.19 -9.81 -17.32
N ARG A 37 -3.14 -9.17 -16.81
CA ARG A 37 -2.22 -8.36 -17.64
C ARG A 37 -1.43 -9.23 -18.62
N ALA A 38 -0.87 -10.33 -18.13
CA ALA A 38 -0.12 -11.28 -18.95
C ALA A 38 -0.99 -11.94 -20.04
N ALA A 39 -2.24 -12.28 -19.74
CA ALA A 39 -3.15 -12.92 -20.70
C ALA A 39 -3.75 -11.97 -21.74
N LEU A 40 -3.77 -10.66 -21.46
CA LEU A 40 -4.34 -9.64 -22.35
C LEU A 40 -3.28 -8.86 -23.15
N ASP A 41 -2.03 -9.35 -23.17
CA ASP A 41 -0.87 -8.72 -23.82
C ASP A 41 -0.66 -7.24 -23.42
N ARG A 42 -1.11 -6.91 -22.20
CA ARG A 42 -0.96 -5.57 -21.64
C ARG A 42 0.38 -5.51 -20.95
N GLU A 43 1.25 -4.65 -21.47
CA GLU A 43 2.56 -4.29 -20.91
C GLU A 43 2.52 -4.38 -19.37
N ILE A 44 3.27 -5.35 -18.82
CA ILE A 44 3.25 -5.62 -17.38
C ILE A 44 4.11 -4.57 -16.68
N LEU A 45 3.61 -3.34 -16.66
CA LEU A 45 4.26 -2.26 -15.94
C LEU A 45 3.97 -2.43 -14.44
N PRO A 46 4.99 -2.32 -13.56
CA PRO A 46 4.75 -2.24 -12.13
C PRO A 46 3.78 -1.08 -11.85
N PRO A 47 2.93 -1.15 -10.80
CA PRO A 47 2.14 0.00 -10.42
C PRO A 47 3.09 1.18 -10.23
N ARG A 48 2.92 2.24 -11.03
CA ARG A 48 3.52 3.53 -10.72
C ARG A 48 2.88 3.96 -9.41
N SER A 49 3.55 3.66 -8.31
CA SER A 49 3.22 4.27 -7.04
C SER A 49 3.36 5.76 -7.25
N VAL A 50 2.26 6.51 -7.17
CA VAL A 50 2.29 7.99 -7.19
C VAL A 50 3.16 8.51 -6.03
N TRP A 51 3.38 7.66 -5.03
CA TRP A 51 4.15 7.91 -3.82
C TRP A 51 5.53 7.28 -3.96
N ASP A 52 6.58 8.06 -3.80
CA ASP A 52 7.93 7.49 -3.69
C ASP A 52 8.09 6.70 -2.38
N ARG A 53 9.11 5.85 -2.32
CA ARG A 53 9.38 5.00 -1.15
C ARG A 53 9.62 5.82 0.13
N GLN A 54 10.12 7.04 -0.02
CA GLN A 54 10.36 7.97 1.07
C GLN A 54 9.05 8.45 1.69
N SER A 55 8.06 8.84 0.87
CA SER A 55 6.73 9.26 1.31
C SER A 55 6.00 8.14 2.05
N ILE A 56 6.14 6.90 1.58
CA ILE A 56 5.55 5.71 2.22
C ILE A 56 6.19 5.45 3.59
N ASN A 57 7.52 5.56 3.68
CA ASN A 57 8.25 5.40 4.96
C ASN A 57 7.86 6.51 5.96
N GLN A 58 7.74 7.75 5.48
CA GLN A 58 7.33 8.88 6.31
C GLN A 58 5.90 8.72 6.84
N LEU A 59 4.96 8.32 6.00
CA LEU A 59 3.58 8.02 6.41
C LEU A 59 3.52 6.89 7.45
N SER A 60 4.35 5.85 7.27
CA SER A 60 4.44 4.73 8.20
C SER A 60 4.95 5.17 9.58
N ARG A 61 5.93 6.09 9.62
CA ARG A 61 6.43 6.68 10.88
C ARG A 61 5.35 7.50 11.59
N ILE A 62 4.63 8.36 10.85
CA ILE A 62 3.52 9.16 11.37
C ILE A 62 2.44 8.25 11.97
N GLY A 63 2.04 7.19 11.26
CA GLY A 63 1.05 6.22 11.73
C GLY A 63 1.48 5.47 13.00
N ASN A 64 2.76 5.08 13.09
CA ASN A 64 3.29 4.43 14.29
C ASN A 64 3.22 5.35 15.52
N ASN A 65 3.61 6.62 15.37
CA ASN A 65 3.55 7.59 16.46
C ASN A 65 2.11 7.84 16.90
N LEU A 66 1.17 7.97 15.95
CA LEU A 66 -0.25 8.12 16.25
C LEU A 66 -0.80 6.91 17.01
N ASN A 67 -0.42 5.69 16.62
CA ASN A 67 -0.82 4.47 17.31
C ASN A 67 -0.30 4.41 18.76
N GLN A 68 0.91 4.90 19.02
CA GLN A 68 1.45 4.99 20.37
C GLN A 68 0.65 5.97 21.24
N LEU A 69 0.33 7.15 20.70
CA LEU A 69 -0.50 8.13 21.42
C LEU A 69 -1.92 7.61 21.66
N ALA A 70 -2.53 6.96 20.67
CA ALA A 70 -3.86 6.35 20.80
C ALA A 70 -3.85 5.22 21.83
N TYR A 71 -2.80 4.40 21.87
CA TYR A 71 -2.63 3.36 22.87
C TYR A 71 -2.53 3.95 24.28
N SER A 72 -1.70 4.98 24.47
CA SER A 72 -1.59 5.70 25.75
C SER A 72 -2.93 6.31 26.18
N ALA A 73 -3.64 6.96 25.25
CA ALA A 73 -4.96 7.54 25.51
C ALA A 73 -5.97 6.48 25.96
N ASN A 74 -6.02 5.35 25.26
CA ASN A 74 -6.92 4.24 25.56
C ASN A 74 -6.61 3.57 26.92
N MET A 75 -5.37 3.70 27.40
CA MET A 75 -4.94 3.25 28.73
C MET A 75 -5.17 4.30 29.82
N GLY A 76 -5.78 5.46 29.49
CA GLY A 76 -6.01 6.55 30.43
C GLY A 76 -4.75 7.30 30.83
N LEU A 77 -3.64 7.12 30.10
CA LEU A 77 -2.40 7.86 30.30
C LEU A 77 -2.53 9.26 29.70
N LEU A 78 -1.80 10.22 30.28
CA LEU A 78 -1.70 11.56 29.73
C LEU A 78 -1.08 11.50 28.33
N VAL A 79 -1.81 12.04 27.35
CA VAL A 79 -1.33 12.20 25.97
C VAL A 79 -0.68 13.57 25.87
N ASP A 80 0.53 13.60 25.33
CA ASP A 80 1.22 14.85 25.06
C ASP A 80 0.57 15.59 23.86
N ASP A 81 -0.07 16.72 24.15
CA ASP A 81 -0.70 17.59 23.15
C ASP A 81 0.33 18.16 22.15
N ALA A 82 1.58 18.39 22.59
CA ALA A 82 2.64 18.86 21.70
C ALA A 82 2.99 17.78 20.66
N ALA A 83 3.15 16.53 21.09
CA ALA A 83 3.39 15.41 20.19
C ALA A 83 2.24 15.20 19.19
N LEU A 84 0.99 15.41 19.62
CA LEU A 84 -0.17 15.31 18.73
C LEU A 84 -0.16 16.43 17.65
N ARG A 85 0.22 17.65 18.03
CA ARG A 85 0.36 18.79 17.11
C ARG A 85 1.50 18.57 16.11
N ASP A 86 2.63 18.02 16.56
CA ASP A 86 3.78 17.74 15.70
C ASP A 86 3.44 16.72 14.62
N ILE A 87 2.75 15.63 14.99
CA ILE A 87 2.25 14.63 14.03
C ILE A 87 1.29 15.27 13.01
N ALA A 88 0.42 16.19 13.45
CA ALA A 88 -0.50 16.89 12.56
C ALA A 88 0.23 17.83 11.58
N LEU A 89 1.31 18.50 12.01
CA LEU A 89 2.14 19.33 11.15
C LEU A 89 2.91 18.49 10.12
N GLU A 90 3.52 17.37 10.55
CA GLU A 90 4.22 16.45 9.65
C GLU A 90 3.30 15.88 8.57
N LEU A 91 2.06 15.52 8.94
CA LEU A 91 1.08 14.99 7.99
C LEU A 91 0.63 16.06 6.97
N ARG A 92 0.45 17.31 7.42
CA ARG A 92 0.14 18.44 6.52
C ARG A 92 1.28 18.73 5.54
N ALA A 93 2.53 18.69 6.02
CA ALA A 93 3.71 18.86 5.18
C ALA A 93 3.82 17.76 4.13
N LEU A 94 3.62 16.49 4.52
CA LEU A 94 3.62 15.35 3.59
C LEU A 94 2.50 15.49 2.54
N ARG A 95 1.32 15.97 2.93
CA ARG A 95 0.22 16.24 1.99
C ARG A 95 0.58 17.32 0.97
N GLY A 96 1.15 18.44 1.41
CA GLY A 96 1.57 19.52 0.51
C GLY A 96 2.60 19.07 -0.53
N GLN A 97 3.56 18.22 -0.12
CA GLN A 97 4.56 17.63 -1.03
C GLN A 97 3.97 16.74 -2.13
N LEU A 98 2.74 16.24 -1.95
CA LEU A 98 2.04 15.40 -2.92
C LEU A 98 1.11 16.20 -3.81
N ASP A 99 0.59 17.33 -3.31
CA ASP A 99 -0.24 18.25 -4.08
C ASP A 99 0.60 19.08 -5.08
N ASP A 100 1.90 19.28 -4.79
CA ASP A 100 2.86 20.00 -5.64
C ASP A 100 3.56 19.12 -6.72
N ARG A 101 3.14 17.85 -6.90
CA ARG A 101 3.73 16.87 -7.84
C ARG A 101 2.76 16.45 -8.94
#